data_AF-H3C6C3-F1
#
_entry.id   AF-H3C6C3-F1
#
_cell.length_a   1.000
_cell.length_b   1.000
_cell.length_c   1.000
_cell.angle_alpha   90.00
_cell.angle_beta   90.00
_cell.angle_gamma   90.00
#
_symmetry.space_group_name_H-M   'P 1'
#
loop_
_entity.id
_entity.type
_entity.pdbx_description
1 polymer ?
#
loop_
_entity_poly.entity_id
_entity_poly.type
_entity_poly.pdbx_seq_one_letter_code
_entity_poly.pdbx_strand_id
1 'polypeptide(L)'
;MQKKTQELAFATTQDPADSKMLQMVLQGCVGTTVNQGPLEVAQVFLSNIPDDPKLFRHHNKLRLCFKDFTKRCEDALRKNKALIGPDQKEYHREMERNYNRLKEALGPLINRKIPQLYRTLPAQATQTQRRNSFTRSSLRR
;
A
#
# COMPACT_ATOMS: atom_id res chain seq x y z
N MET A 1 -1.13 -8.31 1.67
CA MET A 1 -2.16 -7.26 1.49
C MET A 1 -3.01 -7.45 0.25
N GLN A 2 -2.46 -7.54 -0.95
CA GLN A 2 -3.24 -7.59 -2.20
C GLN A 2 -4.35 -8.67 -2.22
N LYS A 3 -4.05 -9.89 -1.79
CA LYS A 3 -5.04 -10.98 -1.68
C LYS A 3 -6.25 -10.58 -0.82
N LYS A 4 -6.01 -10.09 0.40
CA LYS A 4 -7.07 -9.64 1.30
C LYS A 4 -7.87 -8.46 0.75
N THR A 5 -7.21 -7.53 0.02
CA THR A 5 -7.91 -6.44 -0.68
C THR A 5 -8.84 -6.96 -1.77
N GLN A 6 -8.41 -7.97 -2.54
CA GLN A 6 -9.23 -8.59 -3.58
C GLN A 6 -10.40 -9.38 -3.01
N GLU A 7 -10.18 -10.16 -1.94
CA GLU A 7 -11.24 -10.89 -1.23
C GLU A 7 -12.33 -9.93 -0.73
N LEU A 8 -11.92 -8.80 -0.13
CA LEU A 8 -12.85 -7.78 0.35
C LEU A 8 -13.61 -7.11 -0.81
N ALA A 9 -12.92 -6.78 -1.90
CA ALA A 9 -13.54 -6.20 -3.08
C ALA A 9 -14.58 -7.16 -3.67
N PHE A 10 -14.24 -8.44 -3.82
CA PHE A 10 -15.15 -9.49 -4.29
C PHE A 10 -16.40 -9.59 -3.41
N ALA A 11 -16.23 -9.73 -2.08
CA ALA A 11 -17.35 -9.82 -1.15
C ALA A 11 -18.25 -8.56 -1.15
N THR A 12 -17.68 -7.40 -1.50
CA THR A 12 -18.42 -6.13 -1.58
C THR A 12 -19.28 -6.04 -2.85
N THR A 13 -18.77 -6.54 -3.97
CA THR A 13 -19.42 -6.40 -5.30
C THR A 13 -20.24 -7.62 -5.71
N GLN A 14 -20.20 -8.70 -4.94
CA GLN A 14 -20.96 -9.92 -5.23
C GLN A 14 -22.47 -9.65 -5.35
N ASP A 15 -23.10 -10.30 -6.34
CA ASP A 15 -24.54 -10.29 -6.57
C ASP A 15 -25.06 -11.72 -6.88
N PRO A 16 -26.03 -12.26 -6.13
CA PRO A 16 -26.66 -11.67 -4.95
C PRO A 16 -25.66 -11.48 -3.80
N ALA A 17 -25.88 -10.43 -3.02
CA ALA A 17 -24.99 -10.09 -1.91
C ALA A 17 -25.03 -11.16 -0.81
N ASP A 18 -23.87 -11.58 -0.33
CA ASP A 18 -23.71 -12.43 0.85
C ASP A 18 -23.24 -11.57 2.04
N SER A 19 -24.19 -11.18 2.90
CA SER A 19 -23.92 -10.32 4.05
C SER A 19 -23.00 -10.98 5.07
N LYS A 20 -23.07 -12.30 5.26
CA LYS A 20 -22.24 -13.02 6.23
C LYS A 20 -20.80 -13.11 5.75
N MET A 21 -20.59 -13.43 4.47
CA MET A 21 -19.26 -13.43 3.86
C MET A 21 -18.63 -12.02 3.91
N LEU A 22 -19.39 -10.99 3.52
CA LEU A 22 -18.93 -9.61 3.61
C LEU A 22 -18.53 -9.23 5.03
N GLN A 23 -19.38 -9.52 6.02
CA GLN A 23 -19.11 -9.21 7.43
C GLN A 23 -17.89 -9.96 7.95
N MET A 24 -17.72 -11.24 7.62
CA MET A 24 -16.57 -12.04 8.03
C MET A 24 -15.26 -11.46 7.48
N VAL A 25 -15.22 -11.17 6.18
CA VAL A 25 -14.00 -10.62 5.55
C VAL A 25 -13.71 -9.21 6.07
N LEU A 26 -14.72 -8.35 6.15
CA LEU A 26 -14.59 -6.97 6.64
C LEU A 26 -14.11 -6.93 8.10
N GLN A 27 -14.73 -7.70 9.00
CA GLN A 27 -14.31 -7.79 10.39
C GLN A 27 -12.86 -8.28 10.50
N GLY A 28 -12.48 -9.29 9.72
CA GLY A 28 -11.10 -9.77 9.64
C GLY A 28 -10.12 -8.77 8.98
N CYS A 29 -10.60 -7.66 8.41
CA CYS A 29 -9.78 -6.58 7.89
C CYS A 29 -9.61 -5.45 8.92
N VAL A 30 -10.68 -5.02 9.59
CA VAL A 30 -10.66 -3.83 10.44
C VAL A 30 -10.65 -4.13 11.94
N GLY A 31 -11.14 -5.30 12.36
CA GLY A 31 -11.34 -5.68 13.76
C GLY A 31 -10.61 -6.97 14.16
N THR A 32 -9.40 -7.21 13.63
CA THR A 32 -8.62 -8.40 14.00
C THR A 32 -8.30 -8.41 15.49
N THR A 33 -8.69 -9.47 16.21
CA THR A 33 -8.47 -9.59 17.66
C THR A 33 -7.40 -10.63 18.03
N VAL A 34 -7.23 -11.68 17.21
CA VAL A 34 -6.29 -12.79 17.48
C VAL A 34 -4.95 -12.57 16.77
N ASN A 35 -4.99 -12.02 15.56
CA ASN A 35 -3.80 -11.77 14.74
C ASN A 35 -3.38 -10.30 14.84
N GLN A 36 -2.09 -10.02 14.62
CA GLN A 36 -1.47 -8.68 14.67
C GLN A 36 -2.09 -7.60 13.74
N GLY A 37 -2.98 -8.00 12.84
CA GLY A 37 -3.73 -7.08 11.99
C GLY A 37 -2.89 -6.38 10.90
N PRO A 38 -3.53 -5.56 10.05
CA PRO A 38 -2.85 -4.87 8.95
C PRO A 38 -1.94 -3.71 9.40
N LEU A 39 -2.19 -3.12 10.58
CA LEU A 39 -1.40 -1.99 11.08
C LEU A 39 0.05 -2.40 11.37
N GLU A 40 0.26 -3.55 12.02
CA GLU A 40 1.60 -4.07 12.33
C GLU A 40 2.44 -4.22 11.06
N VAL A 41 1.85 -4.78 9.99
CA VAL A 41 2.53 -4.91 8.69
C VAL A 41 2.93 -3.55 8.13
N ALA A 42 2.07 -2.54 8.25
CA ALA A 42 2.42 -1.19 7.81
C ALA A 42 3.54 -0.59 8.69
N GLN A 43 3.50 -0.80 10.00
CA GLN A 43 4.54 -0.30 10.91
C GLN A 43 5.91 -0.94 10.62
N VAL A 44 5.96 -2.26 10.40
CA VAL A 44 7.21 -2.97 10.09
C VAL A 44 7.82 -2.49 8.77
N PHE A 45 7.01 -2.32 7.72
CA PHE A 45 7.53 -2.11 6.38
C PHE A 45 7.46 -0.67 5.85
N LEU A 46 6.66 0.23 6.46
CA LEU A 46 6.43 1.59 5.96
C LEU A 46 6.84 2.71 6.93
N SER A 47 7.22 2.40 8.17
CA SER A 47 7.65 3.44 9.14
C SER A 47 8.84 4.23 8.63
N ASN A 48 9.85 3.55 8.08
CA ASN A 48 11.05 4.16 7.53
C ASN A 48 11.11 3.98 6.02
N ILE A 49 11.45 5.05 5.30
CA ILE A 49 11.79 4.93 3.88
C ILE A 49 13.16 4.25 3.84
N PRO A 50 13.33 3.13 3.14
CA PRO A 50 14.63 2.49 3.04
C PRO A 50 15.64 3.44 2.37
N ASP A 51 16.93 3.24 2.61
CA ASP A 51 17.98 4.01 1.92
C ASP A 51 18.36 3.40 0.57
N ASP A 52 18.22 2.08 0.41
CA ASP A 52 18.50 1.37 -0.84
C ASP A 52 17.45 1.72 -1.92
N PRO A 53 17.85 2.37 -3.03
CA PRO A 53 16.94 2.71 -4.13
C PRO A 53 16.22 1.52 -4.75
N LYS A 54 16.79 0.31 -4.69
CA LYS A 54 16.16 -0.92 -5.20
C LYS A 54 14.89 -1.28 -4.44
N LEU A 55 14.82 -0.92 -3.16
CA LEU A 55 13.67 -1.20 -2.30
C LEU A 55 12.53 -0.19 -2.46
N PHE A 56 12.77 0.98 -3.08
CA PHE A 56 11.76 2.04 -3.20
C PHE A 56 10.51 1.56 -3.97
N ARG A 57 10.71 0.74 -5.01
CA ARG A 57 9.59 0.17 -5.78
C ARG A 57 8.69 -0.71 -4.91
N HIS A 58 9.28 -1.60 -4.10
CA HIS A 58 8.53 -2.49 -3.22
C HIS A 58 7.85 -1.74 -2.09
N HIS A 59 8.56 -0.81 -1.45
CA HIS A 59 8.01 0.06 -0.41
C HIS A 59 6.82 0.88 -0.94
N ASN A 60 6.96 1.51 -2.11
CA ASN A 60 5.85 2.27 -2.71
C ASN A 60 4.70 1.38 -3.15
N LYS A 61 4.97 0.19 -3.70
CA LYS A 61 3.92 -0.79 -4.05
C LYS A 61 3.11 -1.14 -2.82
N LEU A 62 3.75 -1.44 -1.70
CA LEU A 62 3.06 -1.76 -0.44
C LEU A 62 2.24 -0.57 0.06
N ARG A 63 2.81 0.64 0.04
CA ARG A 63 2.12 1.89 0.40
C ARG A 63 0.82 2.09 -0.41
N LEU A 64 0.88 1.90 -1.73
CA LEU A 64 -0.29 1.98 -2.60
C LEU A 64 -1.30 0.85 -2.34
N CYS A 65 -0.83 -0.36 -2.02
CA CYS A 65 -1.71 -1.46 -1.63
C CYS A 65 -2.49 -1.12 -0.35
N PHE A 66 -1.88 -0.46 0.63
CA PHE A 66 -2.61 -0.01 1.82
C PHE A 66 -3.62 1.10 1.51
N LYS A 67 -3.31 2.02 0.59
CA LYS A 67 -4.30 3.00 0.12
C LYS A 67 -5.53 2.34 -0.49
N ASP A 68 -5.34 1.40 -1.41
CA ASP A 68 -6.45 0.64 -2.00
C ASP A 68 -7.20 -0.17 -0.93
N PHE A 69 -6.47 -0.88 -0.05
CA PHE A 69 -7.07 -1.61 1.07
C PHE A 69 -7.98 -0.74 1.95
N THR A 70 -7.52 0.45 2.38
CA THR A 70 -8.32 1.37 3.21
C THR A 70 -9.57 1.87 2.47
N LYS A 71 -9.48 2.09 1.15
CA LYS A 71 -10.64 2.44 0.31
C LYS A 71 -11.62 1.27 0.22
N ARG A 72 -11.15 0.05 0.02
CA ARG A 72 -12.02 -1.14 -0.03
C ARG A 72 -12.74 -1.42 1.29
N CYS A 73 -12.10 -1.15 2.43
CA CYS A 73 -12.76 -1.21 3.74
C CYS A 73 -13.90 -0.19 3.85
N GLU A 74 -13.71 1.02 3.33
CA GLU A 74 -14.75 2.06 3.31
C GLU A 74 -15.95 1.65 2.43
N ASP A 75 -15.68 1.13 1.23
CA ASP A 75 -16.72 0.66 0.32
C ASP A 75 -17.50 -0.54 0.90
N ALA A 76 -16.78 -1.47 1.54
CA ALA A 76 -17.36 -2.63 2.23
C ALA A 76 -18.23 -2.23 3.42
N LEU A 77 -17.80 -1.24 4.22
CA LEU A 77 -18.64 -0.68 5.30
C LEU A 77 -19.92 -0.07 4.72
N ARG A 78 -19.82 0.73 3.66
CA ARG A 78 -20.99 1.33 3.01
C ARG A 78 -21.97 0.26 2.51
N LYS A 79 -21.46 -0.80 1.87
CA LYS A 79 -22.28 -1.93 1.42
C LYS A 79 -22.92 -2.67 2.59
N ASN A 80 -22.15 -2.98 3.64
CA ASN A 80 -22.66 -3.69 4.81
C ASN A 80 -23.77 -2.89 5.51
N LYS A 81 -23.65 -1.57 5.61
CA LYS A 81 -24.68 -0.68 6.18
C LYS A 81 -26.04 -0.80 5.47
N ALA A 82 -26.03 -1.06 4.17
CA ALA A 82 -27.24 -1.27 3.38
C ALA A 82 -27.85 -2.67 3.53
N LEU A 83 -27.10 -3.64 4.08
CA LEU A 83 -27.51 -5.05 4.20
C LEU A 83 -27.94 -5.44 5.63
N ILE A 84 -27.53 -4.70 6.65
CA ILE A 84 -27.78 -5.05 8.06
C ILE A 84 -29.21 -4.75 8.52
N GLY A 85 -29.73 -5.59 9.42
CA GLY A 85 -30.95 -5.35 10.18
C GLY A 85 -30.74 -4.46 11.42
N PRO A 86 -31.82 -4.09 12.13
CA PRO A 86 -31.74 -3.28 13.35
C PRO A 86 -30.91 -3.93 14.47
N ASP A 87 -30.94 -5.25 14.55
CA ASP A 87 -30.21 -6.10 15.51
C ASP A 87 -28.69 -6.01 15.34
N GLN A 88 -28.20 -5.71 14.12
CA GLN A 88 -26.77 -5.62 13.81
C GLN A 88 -26.20 -4.18 13.85
N LYS A 89 -26.99 -3.18 14.27
CA LYS A 89 -26.55 -1.76 14.26
C LYS A 89 -25.32 -1.50 15.12
N GLU A 90 -25.25 -2.05 16.33
CA GLU A 90 -24.10 -1.81 17.20
C GLU A 90 -22.85 -2.56 16.69
N TYR A 91 -23.03 -3.77 16.16
CA TYR A 91 -21.97 -4.50 15.49
C TYR A 91 -21.36 -3.69 14.33
N HIS A 92 -22.21 -3.06 13.52
CA HIS A 92 -21.75 -2.19 12.43
C HIS A 92 -21.00 -0.95 12.93
N ARG A 93 -21.52 -0.27 13.96
CA ARG A 93 -20.84 0.90 14.54
C ARG A 93 -19.46 0.54 15.08
N GLU A 94 -19.31 -0.62 15.69
CA GLU A 94 -18.00 -1.06 16.18
C GLU A 94 -17.02 -1.31 15.02
N MET A 95 -17.48 -1.88 13.90
CA MET A 95 -16.64 -1.99 12.70
C MET A 95 -16.26 -0.62 12.13
N GLU A 96 -17.18 0.36 12.11
CA GLU A 96 -16.87 1.74 11.70
C GLU A 96 -15.82 2.38 12.64
N ARG A 97 -15.95 2.22 13.96
CA ARG A 97 -14.95 2.71 14.94
C ARG A 97 -13.57 2.09 14.70
N ASN A 98 -13.51 0.77 14.51
CA ASN A 98 -12.27 0.06 14.26
C ASN A 98 -11.61 0.46 12.93
N TYR A 99 -12.41 0.64 11.88
CA TYR A 99 -11.93 1.19 10.62
C TYR A 99 -11.34 2.61 10.79
N ASN A 100 -12.03 3.49 11.51
CA ASN A 100 -11.56 4.87 11.71
C ASN A 100 -10.22 4.89 12.45
N ARG A 101 -10.08 4.13 13.55
CA ARG A 101 -8.81 3.96 14.28
C ARG A 101 -7.69 3.46 13.36
N LEU A 102 -7.99 2.46 12.53
CA LEU A 102 -7.03 1.91 11.57
C LEU A 102 -6.63 2.94 10.51
N LYS A 103 -7.60 3.67 9.95
CA LYS A 103 -7.37 4.72 8.93
C LYS A 103 -6.50 5.84 9.47
N GLU A 104 -6.78 6.30 10.68
CA GLU A 104 -6.00 7.32 11.38
C GLU A 104 -4.56 6.86 11.61
N ALA A 105 -4.36 5.65 12.15
CA ALA A 105 -3.04 5.09 12.41
C ALA A 105 -2.23 4.84 11.12
N LEU A 106 -2.87 4.42 10.03
CA LEU A 106 -2.20 4.22 8.74
C LEU A 106 -1.88 5.52 8.01
N GLY A 107 -2.64 6.59 8.26
CA GLY A 107 -2.54 7.87 7.55
C GLY A 107 -1.10 8.39 7.39
N PRO A 108 -0.32 8.52 8.48
CA PRO A 108 1.08 8.97 8.42
C PRO A 108 1.99 8.09 7.57
N LEU A 109 1.75 6.78 7.56
CA LEU A 109 2.58 5.79 6.85
C LEU A 109 2.28 5.79 5.34
N ILE A 110 1.02 5.93 4.96
CA ILE A 110 0.58 5.74 3.57
C ILE A 110 0.57 7.05 2.77
N ASN A 111 0.38 8.19 3.42
CA ASN A 111 0.29 9.50 2.75
C ASN A 111 1.62 10.24 2.65
N ARG A 112 2.68 9.76 3.31
CA ARG A 112 4.03 10.31 3.18
C ARG A 112 4.49 10.29 1.72
N LYS A 113 5.04 11.40 1.25
CA LYS A 113 5.73 11.49 -0.05
C LYS A 113 7.09 10.79 0.07
N ILE A 114 7.53 10.12 -0.99
CA ILE A 114 8.87 9.53 -1.09
C ILE A 114 9.64 10.39 -2.10
N PRO A 115 10.38 11.43 -1.66
CA PRO A 115 11.05 12.38 -2.54
C PRO A 115 11.95 11.72 -3.59
N GLN A 116 12.57 10.60 -3.21
CA GLN A 116 13.50 9.85 -4.05
C GLN A 116 12.83 9.20 -5.27
N LEU A 117 11.51 8.99 -5.26
CA LEU A 117 10.77 8.53 -6.44
C LEU A 117 10.54 9.65 -7.47
N TYR A 118 10.65 10.90 -7.05
CA TYR A 118 10.43 12.09 -7.89
C TYR A 118 11.74 12.76 -8.31
N ARG A 119 12.89 12.29 -7.79
CA ARG A 119 14.20 12.79 -8.21
C ARG A 119 14.46 12.25 -9.61
N THR A 120 14.51 13.15 -10.60
CA THR A 120 15.04 12.83 -11.93
C THR A 120 16.44 12.24 -11.75
N LEU A 121 16.68 11.07 -12.35
CA LEU A 121 18.02 10.51 -12.43
C LEU A 121 18.95 11.63 -12.94
N PRO A 122 20.08 11.94 -12.26
CA PRO A 122 21.07 12.79 -12.87
C PRO A 122 21.43 12.14 -14.19
N ALA A 123 21.29 12.87 -15.30
CA ALA A 123 21.86 12.47 -16.57
C ALA A 123 23.30 12.05 -16.27
N GLN A 124 23.63 10.78 -16.55
CA GLN A 124 24.99 10.30 -16.39
C GLN A 124 25.86 11.29 -17.16
N ALA A 125 26.65 12.09 -16.43
CA ALA A 125 27.72 12.85 -17.03
C ALA A 125 28.64 11.80 -17.62
N THR A 126 28.51 11.59 -18.94
CA THR A 126 29.47 10.87 -19.74
C THR A 126 30.81 11.52 -19.45
N GLN A 127 31.63 10.87 -18.64
CA GLN A 127 33.03 11.24 -18.50
C GLN A 127 33.64 11.05 -19.88
N THR A 128 33.71 12.14 -20.64
CA THR A 128 34.54 12.27 -21.82
C THR A 128 35.98 12.03 -21.34
N GLN A 129 36.45 10.79 -21.47
CA GLN A 129 37.87 10.49 -21.38
C GLN A 129 38.56 11.28 -22.49
N ARG A 130 39.04 12.48 -22.13
CA ARG A 130 40.03 13.23 -22.92
C ARG A 130 41.29 12.37 -22.99
N ARG A 131 41.38 11.55 -24.02
CA ARG A 131 42.60 10.85 -24.43
C ARG A 131 43.52 11.88 -25.09
N ASN A 132 44.28 12.62 -24.28
CA ASN A 132 45.45 13.34 -24.74
C ASN A 132 46.70 12.55 -24.34
N SER A 133 47.32 11.87 -25.31
CA SER A 133 48.73 11.49 -25.23
C SER A 133 49.30 11.30 -26.64
N PHE A 134 49.80 12.41 -27.18
CA PHE A 134 51.11 12.59 -27.82
C PHE A 134 51.68 11.46 -28.71
N THR A 135 51.75 11.79 -30.01
CA THR A 135 52.91 11.62 -30.92
C THR A 135 53.73 10.33 -30.87
N ARG A 136 53.68 9.56 -31.97
CA ARG A 136 54.94 9.14 -32.64
C ARG A 136 54.72 8.86 -34.13
N SER A 137 55.44 9.63 -34.91
CA SER A 137 55.68 9.57 -36.35
C SER A 137 56.36 8.27 -36.80
N SER A 138 56.01 7.82 -38.02
CA SER A 138 56.83 7.17 -39.05
C SER A 138 57.98 6.22 -38.64
N LEU A 139 58.00 5.00 -39.17
CA LEU A 139 59.01 4.56 -40.15
C LEU A 139 58.74 3.13 -40.67
N ARG A 140 59.09 2.95 -41.96
CA ARG A 140 59.07 1.73 -42.78
C ARG A 140 59.84 0.56 -42.16
N ARG A 141 59.40 -0.67 -42.47
CA ARG A 141 60.19 -1.67 -43.21
C ARG A 141 59.24 -2.59 -43.98
#